data_AF-R7ZTV9-F1
#
_entry.id   AF-R7ZTV9-F1
#
_cell.length_a   1.000
_cell.length_b   1.000
_cell.length_c   1.000
_cell.angle_alpha   90.00
_cell.angle_beta   90.00
_cell.angle_gamma   90.00
#
_symmetry.space_group_name_H-M   'P 1'
#
loop_
_entity.id
_entity.type
_entity.pdbx_description
1 polymer ?
#
loop_
_entity_poly.entity_id
_entity_poly.type
_entity_poly.pdbx_seq_one_letter_code
_entity_poly.pdbx_strand_id
1 'polypeptide(L)'
;MMLDFPKYVLILSVVLLTVLLPARWVFTSDGKTTDPPVEIVKGGNGLHGYIGYQTPRRPEGYGAGIGFYTAVWPLVERPLAGFQIGLPGNWITPDNPDNKDIPCCPEGTIARTWEPRGPTWSSVFQTQEGGLGYWRGNRYHYGSPKFSMNGVPDCYNSEIASPGWPFFYRAEALPEDQLGIAQLSNSMLVPPDGITFEGDLQGKFLGYTHMALPLTEARPGPPATGDHSWTLFLNAENFKGPVAFYIPEMWSRLSKDYPIIEGMGLDAREGIMGGGGAMEINTVPSFEWQDANGDVYVKIPRLQFPLDESGRSVLVQDVTYYSKDALFNYLLEWKKSGKSYSGRFDETHAWKPELSPRAIRLDQRDAKENAQKDLTNLEGVFETIVTDSNAFGLAWSDNPYAEQGHFPQYFKQQGDKRIPIRLDEVPEALLKAEFPGAETEANYVNWRNGNEIVEGNFIIDKKAPYATPSTGGWVSPGPSSDAYTVLLKDGSTVTYKWYRFVDQPSFQRLGWSNEEKKQLQAFVENIHRHWGIDQEYMAPPTTGSLVAIDPALLVTPPKGMEYGYVPIVIRQENLLLSER
;
A
#
# COMPACT_ATOMS: atom_id res chain seq x y z
N MET A 1 -27.07 58.49 -27.21
CA MET A 1 -28.11 59.04 -28.11
C MET A 1 -29.40 58.30 -27.77
N MET A 2 -30.50 59.04 -27.46
CA MET A 2 -31.90 58.62 -27.15
C MET A 2 -32.15 57.20 -26.57
N LEU A 3 -32.70 56.96 -25.37
CA LEU A 3 -33.76 57.56 -24.52
C LEU A 3 -35.12 56.80 -24.56
N ASP A 4 -35.51 56.37 -23.35
CA ASP A 4 -36.84 56.41 -22.71
C ASP A 4 -37.93 55.32 -22.81
N PHE A 5 -38.61 55.20 -21.65
CA PHE A 5 -39.81 54.43 -21.29
C PHE A 5 -41.10 55.27 -21.51
N PRO A 6 -42.29 54.64 -21.53
CA PRO A 6 -43.17 54.59 -20.34
C PRO A 6 -43.82 53.20 -20.13
N LYS A 7 -44.23 52.70 -18.95
CA LYS A 7 -44.95 53.22 -17.76
C LYS A 7 -46.44 53.60 -17.97
N TYR A 8 -47.37 52.75 -17.50
CA TYR A 8 -48.69 53.17 -16.96
C TYR A 8 -49.20 52.17 -15.89
N VAL A 9 -50.25 52.53 -15.14
CA VAL A 9 -50.28 52.32 -13.66
C VAL A 9 -51.70 52.16 -13.07
N LEU A 10 -51.89 51.12 -12.24
CA LEU A 10 -52.82 50.98 -11.07
C LEU A 10 -54.35 50.77 -11.25
N ILE A 11 -54.95 50.06 -10.26
CA ILE A 11 -56.28 50.19 -9.58
C ILE A 11 -56.91 48.79 -9.28
N LEU A 12 -57.78 48.60 -8.28
CA LEU A 12 -57.58 48.58 -6.81
C LEU A 12 -58.95 48.45 -6.09
N SER A 13 -59.22 47.34 -5.39
CA SER A 13 -60.31 47.13 -4.39
C SER A 13 -60.07 45.77 -3.71
N VAL A 14 -59.86 45.57 -2.40
CA VAL A 14 -60.53 46.06 -1.17
C VAL A 14 -61.87 45.36 -0.87
N VAL A 15 -61.83 44.36 0.01
CA VAL A 15 -62.90 44.01 0.97
C VAL A 15 -62.23 43.71 2.31
N LEU A 16 -62.84 44.16 3.41
CA LEU A 16 -62.38 43.98 4.79
C LEU A 16 -63.36 43.06 5.54
N LEU A 17 -62.89 42.20 6.44
CA LEU A 17 -63.74 41.66 7.52
C LEU A 17 -62.91 41.36 8.77
N THR A 18 -63.38 41.81 9.94
CA THR A 18 -62.69 41.68 11.23
C THR A 18 -63.62 41.09 12.28
N VAL A 19 -63.17 40.08 13.04
CA VAL A 19 -63.90 39.54 14.19
C VAL A 19 -62.95 39.18 15.35
N LEU A 20 -63.03 40.00 16.40
CA LEU A 20 -62.83 39.75 17.84
C LEU A 20 -61.65 38.90 18.39
N LEU A 21 -60.89 39.56 19.28
CA LEU A 21 -60.13 39.01 20.43
C LEU A 21 -61.09 38.57 21.58
N PRO A 22 -60.66 37.97 22.73
CA PRO A 22 -59.28 37.82 23.25
C PRO A 22 -58.92 36.47 23.92
N ALA A 23 -57.62 36.26 24.14
CA ALA A 23 -57.11 35.56 25.34
C ALA A 23 -55.67 35.99 25.64
N ARG A 24 -55.33 36.20 26.92
CA ARG A 24 -53.97 36.44 27.41
C ARG A 24 -53.56 35.22 28.24
N TRP A 25 -52.45 34.58 27.90
CA TRP A 25 -51.64 33.82 28.86
C TRP A 25 -50.17 34.10 28.58
N VAL A 26 -49.43 34.44 29.63
CA VAL A 26 -47.97 34.47 29.63
C VAL A 26 -47.53 33.19 30.29
N PHE A 27 -46.77 32.37 29.57
CA PHE A 27 -45.96 31.31 30.17
C PHE A 27 -44.50 31.58 29.79
N THR A 28 -43.70 31.89 30.82
CA THR A 28 -42.25 31.84 30.75
C THR A 28 -41.83 30.40 31.04
N SER A 29 -41.29 29.70 30.05
CA SER A 29 -40.66 28.39 30.23
C SER A 29 -39.47 28.28 29.28
N ASP A 30 -38.28 28.18 29.88
CA ASP A 30 -37.00 27.71 29.34
C ASP A 30 -36.65 28.10 27.90
N GLY A 31 -35.74 29.07 27.81
CA GLY A 31 -34.99 29.35 26.59
C GLY A 31 -33.99 28.23 26.27
N LYS A 32 -34.49 27.09 25.80
CA LYS A 32 -33.74 26.27 24.85
C LYS A 32 -33.91 26.91 23.48
N THR A 33 -32.91 27.67 23.04
CA THR A 33 -32.70 27.85 21.62
C THR A 33 -32.50 26.47 21.03
N THR A 34 -33.50 25.97 20.31
CA THR A 34 -33.30 24.87 19.37
C THR A 34 -32.60 25.47 18.16
N ASP A 35 -31.31 25.77 18.34
CA ASP A 35 -30.44 26.12 17.24
C ASP A 35 -30.55 25.01 16.17
N PRO A 36 -30.59 25.36 14.87
CA PRO A 36 -30.75 24.38 13.82
C PRO A 36 -29.67 23.30 13.96
N PRO A 37 -29.98 22.01 13.73
CA PRO A 37 -29.02 20.95 13.95
C PRO A 37 -27.78 21.19 13.09
N VAL A 38 -26.67 21.56 13.75
CA VAL A 38 -25.38 21.80 13.09
C VAL A 38 -25.02 20.55 12.31
N GLU A 39 -24.95 20.70 11.00
CA GLU A 39 -24.72 19.61 10.07
C GLU A 39 -23.29 19.07 10.22
N ILE A 40 -23.17 17.76 10.43
CA ILE A 40 -21.88 17.08 10.43
C ILE A 40 -21.44 16.88 8.97
N VAL A 41 -20.36 17.55 8.60
CA VAL A 41 -19.74 17.45 7.28
C VAL A 41 -18.79 16.26 7.27
N LYS A 42 -18.77 15.49 6.17
CA LYS A 42 -17.88 14.33 6.02
C LYS A 42 -16.67 14.70 5.17
N GLY A 43 -15.47 14.55 5.71
CA GLY A 43 -14.21 14.72 4.99
C GLY A 43 -13.54 13.38 4.64
N GLY A 44 -12.66 13.39 3.64
CA GLY A 44 -11.83 12.22 3.26
C GLY A 44 -10.37 12.31 3.72
N ASN A 45 -9.88 13.51 4.03
CA ASN A 45 -8.47 13.81 4.30
C ASN A 45 -8.29 14.35 5.73
N GLY A 46 -8.95 13.69 6.69
CA GLY A 46 -8.97 14.03 8.11
C GLY A 46 -7.65 13.80 8.85
N LEU A 47 -6.72 13.05 8.27
CA LEU A 47 -5.33 12.98 8.68
C LEU A 47 -4.51 12.62 7.44
N HIS A 48 -3.39 13.30 7.26
CA HIS A 48 -2.46 13.12 6.15
C HIS A 48 -1.02 13.38 6.63
N GLY A 49 -0.02 12.75 5.99
CA GLY A 49 1.40 12.98 6.23
C GLY A 49 2.19 11.71 6.52
N TYR A 50 3.34 11.85 7.20
CA TYR A 50 4.31 10.75 7.37
C TYR A 50 4.85 10.63 8.80
N ILE A 51 5.01 9.39 9.24
CA ILE A 51 5.71 9.00 10.48
C ILE A 51 6.85 8.07 10.06
N GLY A 52 8.12 8.42 10.28
CA GLY A 52 9.23 7.63 9.73
C GLY A 52 10.62 7.96 10.26
N TYR A 53 11.62 7.33 9.65
CA TYR A 53 13.03 7.40 10.06
C TYR A 53 13.93 7.78 8.89
N GLN A 54 15.17 8.16 9.20
CA GLN A 54 16.24 8.38 8.24
C GLN A 54 17.31 7.28 8.36
N THR A 55 17.97 7.03 7.25
CA THR A 55 19.23 6.27 7.18
C THR A 55 20.32 7.19 6.63
N PRO A 56 21.58 7.08 7.08
CA PRO A 56 22.71 7.63 6.33
C PRO A 56 22.76 7.04 4.91
N ARG A 57 23.52 7.69 4.00
CA ARG A 57 23.76 7.15 2.66
C ARG A 57 24.46 5.79 2.78
N ARG A 58 23.88 4.76 2.16
CA ARG A 58 24.46 3.42 2.06
C ARG A 58 25.87 3.45 1.44
N PRO A 59 26.78 2.53 1.83
CA PRO A 59 28.02 2.31 1.10
C PRO A 59 27.76 1.92 -0.37
N GLU A 60 28.74 2.20 -1.22
CA GLU A 60 28.76 1.75 -2.62
C GLU A 60 28.74 0.22 -2.69
N GLY A 61 27.99 -0.35 -3.65
CA GLY A 61 27.84 -1.80 -3.82
C GLY A 61 26.90 -2.50 -2.82
N TYR A 62 26.31 -1.77 -1.84
CA TYR A 62 25.32 -2.31 -0.89
C TYR A 62 23.87 -1.93 -1.29
N GLY A 63 23.53 -2.05 -2.58
CA GLY A 63 22.18 -1.76 -3.07
C GLY A 63 21.61 -2.89 -3.94
N ALA A 64 22.17 -4.09 -3.85
CA ALA A 64 21.64 -5.29 -4.50
C ALA A 64 20.43 -5.86 -3.76
N GLY A 65 20.31 -5.61 -2.45
CA GLY A 65 19.11 -5.95 -1.68
C GLY A 65 18.86 -5.01 -0.52
N ILE A 66 17.61 -4.91 -0.11
CA ILE A 66 17.14 -4.01 0.95
C ILE A 66 15.98 -4.67 1.69
N GLY A 67 16.05 -4.73 3.02
CA GLY A 67 14.99 -5.30 3.85
C GLY A 67 15.02 -4.83 5.30
N PHE A 68 13.97 -5.18 6.03
CA PHE A 68 13.76 -4.87 7.44
C PHE A 68 12.66 -5.76 8.04
N TYR A 69 12.47 -5.65 9.35
CA TYR A 69 11.30 -6.17 10.05
C TYR A 69 10.36 -5.02 10.38
N THR A 70 9.10 -5.14 9.97
CA THR A 70 8.03 -4.16 10.25
C THR A 70 6.95 -4.78 11.14
N ALA A 71 6.39 -4.01 12.05
CA ALA A 71 5.34 -4.47 12.94
C ALA A 71 4.01 -4.65 12.19
N VAL A 72 3.29 -5.73 12.49
CA VAL A 72 1.91 -5.98 12.08
C VAL A 72 0.99 -5.64 13.25
N TRP A 73 -0.09 -4.90 13.05
CA TRP A 73 -1.13 -4.73 14.07
C TRP A 73 -2.45 -4.21 13.47
N PRO A 74 -3.61 -4.48 14.09
CA PRO A 74 -4.85 -3.78 13.80
C PRO A 74 -4.72 -2.31 14.24
N LEU A 75 -4.59 -1.38 13.28
CA LEU A 75 -4.47 0.07 13.49
C LEU A 75 -5.84 0.71 13.80
N VAL A 76 -6.91 0.05 13.39
CA VAL A 76 -8.32 0.42 13.63
C VAL A 76 -9.07 -0.80 14.18
N GLU A 77 -10.11 -0.58 14.98
CA GLU A 77 -10.89 -1.66 15.62
C GLU A 77 -11.58 -2.60 14.61
N ARG A 78 -11.89 -2.08 13.41
CA ARG A 78 -12.66 -2.73 12.34
C ARG A 78 -12.39 -2.07 10.98
N PRO A 79 -12.73 -2.71 9.85
CA PRO A 79 -12.74 -2.06 8.54
C PRO A 79 -13.58 -0.79 8.49
N LEU A 80 -13.06 0.26 7.86
CA LEU A 80 -13.73 1.56 7.68
C LEU A 80 -13.78 1.98 6.21
N ALA A 81 -14.91 2.54 5.80
CA ALA A 81 -15.06 3.19 4.50
C ALA A 81 -14.14 4.41 4.40
N GLY A 82 -13.55 4.66 3.23
CA GLY A 82 -12.69 5.82 3.01
C GLY A 82 -11.27 5.74 3.59
N PHE A 83 -10.90 4.66 4.29
CA PHE A 83 -9.64 4.57 5.02
C PHE A 83 -8.48 4.00 4.18
N GLN A 84 -7.36 4.73 4.14
CA GLN A 84 -6.10 4.31 3.54
C GLN A 84 -4.87 4.84 4.30
N ILE A 85 -4.11 3.90 4.87
CA ILE A 85 -2.81 4.15 5.53
C ILE A 85 -1.87 2.99 5.18
N GLY A 86 -0.68 3.32 4.64
CA GLY A 86 0.44 2.40 4.56
C GLY A 86 1.13 2.31 5.92
N LEU A 87 1.28 1.10 6.44
CA LEU A 87 2.09 0.84 7.64
C LEU A 87 3.59 1.00 7.29
N PRO A 88 4.50 1.04 8.28
CA PRO A 88 5.91 1.36 8.04
C PRO A 88 6.56 0.51 6.94
N GLY A 89 6.90 1.18 5.83
CA GLY A 89 7.44 0.60 4.62
C GLY A 89 8.51 1.49 3.96
N ASN A 90 8.78 1.26 2.68
CA ASN A 90 9.80 1.95 1.90
C ASN A 90 9.40 2.15 0.43
N TRP A 91 10.13 3.02 -0.26
CA TRP A 91 10.11 3.16 -1.71
C TRP A 91 11.51 2.87 -2.23
N ILE A 92 11.74 1.70 -2.85
CA ILE A 92 13.02 1.38 -3.50
C ILE A 92 12.98 1.98 -4.90
N THR A 93 13.86 2.95 -5.17
CA THR A 93 14.03 3.56 -6.49
C THR A 93 15.43 3.26 -7.06
N PRO A 94 15.64 3.31 -8.39
CA PRO A 94 16.94 2.97 -8.98
C PRO A 94 17.97 4.08 -8.76
N ASP A 95 19.12 3.70 -8.20
CA ASP A 95 20.19 4.62 -7.83
C ASP A 95 20.95 5.12 -9.08
N ASN A 96 20.65 6.35 -9.48
CA ASN A 96 21.25 7.04 -10.62
C ASN A 96 22.00 8.29 -10.13
N PRO A 97 23.09 8.13 -9.36
CA PRO A 97 23.74 9.22 -8.63
C PRO A 97 24.43 10.24 -9.55
N ASP A 98 24.67 9.90 -10.81
CA ASP A 98 25.33 10.77 -11.81
C ASP A 98 24.33 11.58 -12.64
N ASN A 99 23.05 11.16 -12.71
CA ASN A 99 22.02 11.96 -13.38
C ASN A 99 21.73 13.24 -12.55
N LYS A 100 21.64 14.38 -13.24
CA LYS A 100 21.35 15.70 -12.65
C LYS A 100 20.22 16.46 -13.35
N ASP A 101 19.89 16.08 -14.57
CA ASP A 101 19.16 16.91 -15.53
C ASP A 101 18.29 16.11 -16.51
N ILE A 102 18.58 14.83 -16.78
CA ILE A 102 17.75 13.98 -17.63
C ILE A 102 16.46 13.61 -16.87
N PRO A 103 15.27 14.01 -17.36
CA PRO A 103 14.01 13.64 -16.74
C PRO A 103 13.71 12.16 -17.03
N CYS A 104 13.80 11.29 -16.04
CA CYS A 104 13.51 9.87 -16.19
C CYS A 104 12.03 9.60 -16.56
N CYS A 105 11.13 10.54 -16.25
CA CYS A 105 9.75 10.51 -16.71
C CYS A 105 9.53 11.42 -17.94
N PRO A 106 9.26 10.85 -19.14
CA PRO A 106 8.90 11.62 -20.32
C PRO A 106 7.52 12.29 -20.17
N GLU A 107 7.33 13.39 -20.91
CA GLU A 107 6.06 14.13 -20.92
C GLU A 107 4.88 13.25 -21.35
N GLY A 108 3.72 13.49 -20.75
CA GLY A 108 2.52 12.68 -20.98
C GLY A 108 2.41 11.43 -20.11
N THR A 109 3.42 11.09 -19.32
CA THR A 109 3.27 10.09 -18.23
C THR A 109 2.44 10.64 -17.07
N ILE A 110 1.75 9.76 -16.33
CA ILE A 110 0.88 10.15 -15.20
C ILE A 110 1.64 10.98 -14.17
N ALA A 111 2.87 10.62 -13.82
CA ALA A 111 3.72 11.39 -12.92
C ALA A 111 3.89 12.87 -13.34
N ARG A 112 3.94 13.16 -14.66
CA ARG A 112 4.11 14.53 -15.20
C ARG A 112 2.87 15.41 -15.09
N THR A 113 1.76 14.87 -14.61
CA THR A 113 0.55 15.66 -14.26
C THR A 113 0.55 16.17 -12.82
N TRP A 114 1.55 15.79 -12.02
CA TRP A 114 1.66 16.17 -10.61
C TRP A 114 2.56 17.40 -10.42
N GLU A 115 2.59 17.92 -9.19
CA GLU A 115 3.54 18.98 -8.77
C GLU A 115 4.99 18.63 -9.17
N PRO A 116 5.76 19.56 -9.77
CA PRO A 116 7.03 19.22 -10.42
C PRO A 116 8.07 18.54 -9.52
N ARG A 117 8.38 17.26 -9.80
CA ARG A 117 9.46 16.50 -9.15
C ARG A 117 10.79 16.58 -9.93
N GLY A 118 11.00 17.69 -10.64
CA GLY A 118 12.14 17.91 -11.53
C GLY A 118 13.46 18.25 -10.80
N PRO A 119 14.58 18.33 -11.55
CA PRO A 119 14.66 18.13 -13.00
C PRO A 119 14.58 16.66 -13.43
N THR A 120 15.05 15.71 -12.59
CA THR A 120 15.20 14.30 -12.99
C THR A 120 13.93 13.45 -12.86
N TRP A 121 12.93 13.83 -12.05
CA TRP A 121 11.74 13.01 -11.76
C TRP A 121 12.04 11.60 -11.19
N SER A 122 13.28 11.35 -10.74
CA SER A 122 13.74 10.01 -10.35
C SER A 122 13.03 9.42 -9.13
N SER A 123 12.41 10.26 -8.28
CA SER A 123 11.60 9.84 -7.13
C SER A 123 10.23 9.26 -7.50
N VAL A 124 9.82 9.34 -8.78
CA VAL A 124 8.56 8.79 -9.30
C VAL A 124 8.74 8.03 -10.62
N PHE A 125 9.99 7.80 -11.03
CA PHE A 125 10.31 7.05 -12.24
C PHE A 125 9.97 5.57 -12.10
N GLN A 126 10.58 4.94 -11.10
CA GLN A 126 10.35 3.54 -10.75
C GLN A 126 10.37 3.38 -9.23
N THR A 127 9.39 2.65 -8.70
CA THR A 127 9.31 2.31 -7.27
C THR A 127 9.04 0.81 -7.10
N GLN A 128 9.60 0.24 -6.04
CA GLN A 128 8.98 -0.85 -5.30
C GLN A 128 8.50 -0.24 -3.99
N GLU A 129 7.19 -0.16 -3.83
CA GLU A 129 6.46 0.53 -2.75
C GLU A 129 5.50 -0.42 -2.00
N GLY A 130 5.80 -1.72 -2.10
CA GLY A 130 5.13 -2.79 -1.40
C GLY A 130 5.43 -2.82 0.09
N GLY A 131 4.49 -3.34 0.85
CA GLY A 131 4.55 -3.36 2.30
C GLY A 131 3.20 -3.72 2.92
N LEU A 132 3.13 -3.55 4.24
CA LEU A 132 1.90 -3.65 5.01
C LEU A 132 1.03 -2.40 4.85
N GLY A 133 -0.29 -2.55 4.80
CA GLY A 133 -1.19 -1.41 4.86
C GLY A 133 -2.67 -1.73 4.87
N TYR A 134 -3.44 -0.66 4.87
CA TYR A 134 -4.88 -0.63 4.66
C TYR A 134 -5.10 0.18 3.39
N TRP A 135 -5.62 -0.44 2.33
CA TRP A 135 -5.79 0.22 1.04
C TRP A 135 -7.28 0.38 0.75
N ARG A 136 -7.74 1.61 0.50
CA ARG A 136 -9.18 1.87 0.28
C ARG A 136 -9.74 1.11 -0.93
N GLY A 137 -8.89 0.81 -1.91
CA GLY A 137 -9.24 -0.01 -3.07
C GLY A 137 -9.43 -1.50 -2.79
N ASN A 138 -9.08 -2.01 -1.60
CA ASN A 138 -9.33 -3.41 -1.25
C ASN A 138 -10.83 -3.75 -1.29
N ARG A 139 -11.12 -5.02 -1.54
CA ARG A 139 -12.49 -5.59 -1.56
C ARG A 139 -12.80 -6.38 -0.30
N TYR A 140 -11.81 -7.06 0.29
CA TYR A 140 -12.00 -8.03 1.36
C TYR A 140 -11.23 -7.56 2.60
N HIS A 141 -11.86 -6.65 3.36
CA HIS A 141 -11.27 -6.08 4.57
C HIS A 141 -11.62 -6.91 5.82
N TYR A 142 -10.66 -7.13 6.71
CA TYR A 142 -10.79 -8.02 7.87
C TYR A 142 -10.26 -7.43 9.20
N GLY A 143 -10.08 -6.11 9.25
CA GLY A 143 -9.67 -5.35 10.44
C GLY A 143 -8.16 -5.28 10.68
N SER A 144 -7.42 -6.29 10.23
CA SER A 144 -5.94 -6.32 10.24
C SER A 144 -5.38 -5.84 8.88
N PRO A 145 -4.09 -5.46 8.80
CA PRO A 145 -3.50 -4.98 7.56
C PRO A 145 -3.27 -6.14 6.58
N LYS A 146 -2.96 -5.80 5.34
CA LYS A 146 -2.51 -6.76 4.32
C LYS A 146 -1.14 -6.39 3.79
N PHE A 147 -0.35 -7.39 3.39
CA PHE A 147 0.91 -7.16 2.67
C PHE A 147 0.68 -7.23 1.15
N SER A 148 1.32 -6.35 0.37
CA SER A 148 1.22 -6.34 -1.09
C SER A 148 2.57 -6.05 -1.76
N MET A 149 2.78 -6.63 -2.95
CA MET A 149 4.00 -6.44 -3.75
C MET A 149 3.83 -5.29 -4.76
N ASN A 150 3.54 -4.10 -4.23
CA ASN A 150 3.32 -2.92 -5.06
C ASN A 150 4.62 -2.46 -5.73
N GLY A 151 4.59 -2.33 -7.06
CA GLY A 151 5.65 -1.73 -7.85
C GLY A 151 5.11 -0.91 -9.03
N VAL A 152 5.87 0.10 -9.42
CA VAL A 152 5.54 1.07 -10.47
C VAL A 152 6.72 1.16 -11.44
N PRO A 153 6.62 0.68 -12.69
CA PRO A 153 7.76 0.60 -13.60
C PRO A 153 7.90 1.76 -14.60
N ASP A 154 6.85 2.55 -14.78
CA ASP A 154 6.74 3.51 -15.88
C ASP A 154 6.01 4.80 -15.47
N CYS A 155 6.53 5.50 -14.46
CA CYS A 155 6.07 6.84 -14.09
C CYS A 155 4.58 6.93 -13.74
N TYR A 156 4.10 5.95 -12.95
CA TYR A 156 2.71 5.77 -12.53
C TYR A 156 1.70 5.59 -13.69
N ASN A 157 2.17 5.32 -14.92
CA ASN A 157 1.29 4.89 -16.01
C ASN A 157 0.65 3.53 -15.69
N SER A 158 1.46 2.57 -15.25
CA SER A 158 1.00 1.27 -14.77
C SER A 158 1.46 1.02 -13.34
N GLU A 159 0.75 0.11 -12.67
CA GLU A 159 0.97 -0.27 -11.28
C GLU A 159 0.65 -1.77 -11.16
N ILE A 160 1.48 -2.53 -10.45
CA ILE A 160 1.37 -3.99 -10.30
C ILE A 160 1.56 -4.37 -8.84
N ALA A 161 0.68 -5.22 -8.30
CA ALA A 161 0.61 -5.54 -6.86
C ALA A 161 0.91 -7.02 -6.53
N SER A 162 0.77 -7.92 -7.50
CA SER A 162 0.92 -9.37 -7.33
C SER A 162 1.05 -10.06 -8.71
N PRO A 163 1.38 -11.37 -8.78
CA PRO A 163 1.49 -12.11 -10.04
C PRO A 163 0.18 -12.07 -10.87
N GLY A 164 0.14 -11.15 -11.83
CA GLY A 164 -0.98 -10.98 -12.76
C GLY A 164 -1.86 -9.74 -12.56
N TRP A 165 -1.70 -8.97 -11.48
CA TRP A 165 -2.74 -8.02 -11.05
C TRP A 165 -2.22 -6.60 -10.79
N PRO A 166 -3.04 -5.57 -11.12
CA PRO A 166 -2.71 -4.19 -10.80
C PRO A 166 -2.89 -3.90 -9.30
N PHE A 167 -2.62 -2.67 -8.88
CA PHE A 167 -3.13 -2.16 -7.60
C PHE A 167 -4.67 -2.26 -7.57
N PHE A 168 -5.23 -2.27 -6.36
CA PHE A 168 -6.57 -2.78 -6.02
C PHE A 168 -7.77 -2.11 -6.73
N TYR A 169 -7.58 -1.02 -7.47
CA TYR A 169 -8.64 -0.29 -8.19
C TYR A 169 -9.09 -0.92 -9.53
N ARG A 170 -8.80 -2.19 -9.80
CA ARG A 170 -9.38 -2.98 -10.91
C ARG A 170 -9.75 -4.38 -10.44
N ALA A 171 -10.69 -5.04 -11.12
CA ALA A 171 -11.06 -6.45 -10.87
C ALA A 171 -10.45 -7.39 -11.92
N GLU A 172 -10.01 -6.82 -13.02
CA GLU A 172 -9.42 -7.48 -14.17
C GLU A 172 -7.92 -7.68 -13.92
N ALA A 173 -7.40 -8.83 -14.34
CA ALA A 173 -5.96 -9.03 -14.43
C ALA A 173 -5.32 -8.04 -15.43
N LEU A 174 -4.03 -7.77 -15.27
CA LEU A 174 -3.28 -6.87 -16.14
C LEU A 174 -3.30 -7.34 -17.61
N PRO A 175 -3.33 -6.40 -18.58
CA PRO A 175 -3.00 -6.68 -19.98
C PRO A 175 -1.67 -7.44 -20.12
N GLU A 176 -1.57 -8.32 -21.10
CA GLU A 176 -0.46 -9.27 -21.21
C GLU A 176 0.91 -8.63 -21.45
N ASP A 177 0.93 -7.40 -21.96
CA ASP A 177 2.09 -6.52 -22.16
C ASP A 177 2.44 -5.68 -20.92
N GLN A 178 1.53 -5.61 -19.92
CA GLN A 178 1.76 -4.95 -18.64
C GLN A 178 2.17 -5.90 -17.51
N LEU A 179 1.96 -7.22 -17.68
CA LEU A 179 2.40 -8.27 -16.75
C LEU A 179 3.91 -8.17 -16.47
N GLY A 180 4.30 -8.17 -15.20
CA GLY A 180 5.69 -7.95 -14.79
C GLY A 180 6.18 -8.68 -13.54
N ILE A 181 5.31 -9.38 -12.80
CA ILE A 181 5.71 -10.24 -11.68
C ILE A 181 5.56 -11.72 -12.08
N ALA A 182 6.57 -12.54 -11.76
CA ALA A 182 6.49 -13.99 -11.78
C ALA A 182 6.53 -14.55 -10.35
N GLN A 183 5.63 -15.45 -10.01
CA GLN A 183 5.66 -16.15 -8.73
C GLN A 183 6.78 -17.19 -8.72
N LEU A 184 7.52 -17.28 -7.62
CA LEU A 184 8.64 -18.20 -7.43
C LEU A 184 8.39 -19.21 -6.31
N SER A 185 7.52 -18.90 -5.34
CA SER A 185 7.11 -19.89 -4.34
C SER A 185 6.17 -20.93 -4.96
N ASN A 186 6.52 -22.21 -4.77
CA ASN A 186 5.61 -23.34 -4.95
C ASN A 186 4.71 -23.59 -3.73
N SER A 187 4.94 -22.90 -2.60
CA SER A 187 4.34 -23.26 -1.30
C SER A 187 3.40 -22.17 -0.74
N MET A 188 3.22 -21.08 -1.46
CA MET A 188 2.43 -19.91 -1.04
C MET A 188 1.62 -19.32 -2.19
N LEU A 189 0.40 -18.87 -1.89
CA LEU A 189 -0.47 -18.09 -2.77
C LEU A 189 -0.23 -16.58 -2.58
N VAL A 190 -0.24 -15.82 -3.68
CA VAL A 190 -0.21 -14.35 -3.67
C VAL A 190 -1.52 -13.81 -4.24
N PRO A 191 -2.52 -13.48 -3.41
CA PRO A 191 -3.84 -13.03 -3.87
C PRO A 191 -3.83 -11.55 -4.30
N PRO A 192 -4.69 -11.15 -5.27
CA PRO A 192 -4.77 -9.77 -5.75
C PRO A 192 -5.17 -8.75 -4.68
N ASP A 193 -6.00 -9.14 -3.71
CA ASP A 193 -6.39 -8.23 -2.62
C ASP A 193 -5.33 -8.11 -1.51
N GLY A 194 -4.17 -8.77 -1.64
CA GLY A 194 -3.07 -8.74 -0.66
C GLY A 194 -3.10 -9.88 0.38
N ILE A 195 -1.91 -10.20 0.89
CA ILE A 195 -1.63 -11.30 1.82
C ILE A 195 -2.20 -11.00 3.22
N THR A 196 -2.90 -11.98 3.79
CA THR A 196 -3.55 -11.97 5.10
C THR A 196 -2.68 -12.60 6.20
N PHE A 197 -2.98 -12.28 7.46
CA PHE A 197 -2.29 -12.78 8.66
C PHE A 197 -3.26 -13.43 9.65
N GLU A 198 -2.76 -14.30 10.52
CA GLU A 198 -3.55 -14.94 11.58
C GLU A 198 -2.82 -14.94 12.94
N GLY A 199 -3.60 -15.11 14.02
CA GLY A 199 -3.12 -15.23 15.39
C GLY A 199 -3.21 -13.91 16.16
N ASP A 200 -2.50 -13.85 17.28
CA ASP A 200 -2.20 -12.57 17.91
C ASP A 200 -1.15 -11.84 17.06
N LEU A 201 -1.52 -10.64 16.60
CA LEU A 201 -0.68 -9.80 15.77
C LEU A 201 0.10 -8.77 16.58
N GLN A 202 -0.29 -8.44 17.82
CA GLN A 202 0.02 -7.17 18.51
C GLN A 202 1.51 -6.78 18.52
N GLY A 203 1.97 -6.04 17.50
CA GLY A 203 3.37 -5.63 17.37
C GLY A 203 4.34 -6.77 16.99
N LYS A 204 3.83 -7.93 16.58
CA LYS A 204 4.64 -9.00 15.98
C LYS A 204 5.19 -8.54 14.62
N PHE A 205 6.36 -9.06 14.25
CA PHE A 205 7.07 -8.58 13.07
C PHE A 205 6.89 -9.48 11.85
N LEU A 206 6.71 -8.85 10.68
CA LEU A 206 6.99 -9.47 9.39
C LEU A 206 8.38 -9.02 8.92
N GLY A 207 9.27 -9.97 8.66
CA GLY A 207 10.51 -9.68 7.94
C GLY A 207 10.23 -9.67 6.45
N TYR A 208 10.70 -8.64 5.74
CA TYR A 208 10.73 -8.68 4.28
C TYR A 208 11.97 -8.02 3.68
N THR A 209 12.46 -8.61 2.59
CA THR A 209 13.61 -8.12 1.82
C THR A 209 13.30 -8.21 0.33
N HIS A 210 13.55 -7.13 -0.40
CA HIS A 210 13.67 -7.16 -1.85
C HIS A 210 15.15 -7.32 -2.22
N MET A 211 15.50 -8.42 -2.89
CA MET A 211 16.86 -8.75 -3.32
C MET A 211 16.88 -8.94 -4.84
N ALA A 212 17.71 -8.19 -5.55
CA ALA A 212 18.02 -8.45 -6.95
C ALA A 212 18.74 -9.80 -7.07
N LEU A 213 18.19 -10.70 -7.88
CA LEU A 213 18.77 -12.01 -8.19
C LEU A 213 18.95 -12.17 -9.71
N PRO A 214 20.00 -12.88 -10.19
CA PRO A 214 20.22 -13.11 -11.61
C PRO A 214 19.41 -14.33 -12.07
N LEU A 215 18.09 -14.28 -11.93
CA LEU A 215 17.22 -15.39 -12.33
C LEU A 215 17.18 -15.48 -13.86
N THR A 216 16.90 -14.36 -14.52
CA THR A 216 17.00 -14.20 -15.97
C THR A 216 18.45 -13.92 -16.41
N GLU A 217 18.67 -13.80 -17.72
CA GLU A 217 19.91 -13.25 -18.30
C GLU A 217 19.67 -11.81 -18.76
N ALA A 218 20.74 -10.99 -18.83
CA ALA A 218 20.67 -9.67 -19.45
C ALA A 218 20.53 -9.79 -20.98
N ARG A 219 19.76 -8.89 -21.59
CA ARG A 219 19.35 -8.95 -23.01
C ARG A 219 19.74 -7.65 -23.74
N PRO A 220 20.32 -7.71 -24.96
CA PRO A 220 20.81 -6.53 -25.68
C PRO A 220 19.69 -5.65 -26.30
N GLY A 221 18.43 -6.07 -26.19
CA GLY A 221 17.27 -5.27 -26.61
C GLY A 221 16.85 -5.38 -28.07
N PRO A 222 16.05 -4.43 -28.60
CA PRO A 222 15.59 -3.20 -27.92
C PRO A 222 14.33 -3.42 -27.04
N PRO A 223 14.24 -2.79 -25.85
CA PRO A 223 15.27 -2.01 -25.16
C PRO A 223 16.29 -2.91 -24.47
N ALA A 224 17.52 -2.42 -24.26
CA ALA A 224 18.50 -3.12 -23.45
C ALA A 224 17.93 -3.37 -22.03
N THR A 225 18.12 -4.58 -21.52
CA THR A 225 17.52 -5.05 -20.26
C THR A 225 18.55 -5.78 -19.42
N GLY A 226 18.73 -5.38 -18.15
CA GLY A 226 19.65 -6.04 -17.22
C GLY A 226 19.14 -7.36 -16.63
N ASP A 227 19.86 -7.88 -15.63
CA ASP A 227 19.59 -9.19 -15.00
C ASP A 227 19.00 -9.10 -13.58
N HIS A 228 18.70 -7.90 -13.06
CA HIS A 228 18.20 -7.71 -11.70
C HIS A 228 16.73 -8.14 -11.53
N SER A 229 16.51 -9.44 -11.34
CA SER A 229 15.20 -10.00 -10.99
C SER A 229 14.93 -9.72 -9.51
N TRP A 230 14.37 -8.54 -9.21
CA TRP A 230 14.09 -8.11 -7.84
C TRP A 230 13.06 -9.02 -7.18
N THR A 231 13.54 -9.86 -6.26
CA THR A 231 12.80 -10.96 -5.63
C THR A 231 12.42 -10.59 -4.21
N LEU A 232 11.14 -10.70 -3.86
CA LEU A 232 10.68 -10.61 -2.48
C LEU A 232 11.01 -11.89 -1.73
N PHE A 233 11.65 -11.76 -0.58
CA PHE A 233 11.72 -12.75 0.49
C PHE A 233 10.87 -12.30 1.66
N LEU A 234 10.15 -13.23 2.28
CA LEU A 234 9.46 -13.03 3.56
C LEU A 234 10.10 -13.89 4.66
N ASN A 235 10.00 -13.42 5.90
CA ASN A 235 10.27 -14.19 7.11
C ASN A 235 9.11 -14.02 8.10
N ALA A 236 8.33 -15.08 8.26
CA ALA A 236 7.16 -15.21 9.12
C ALA A 236 7.26 -16.48 9.97
N GLU A 237 6.39 -16.61 10.99
CA GLU A 237 6.37 -17.74 11.94
C GLU A 237 6.19 -19.10 11.24
N ASN A 238 5.42 -19.12 10.15
CA ASN A 238 5.01 -20.30 9.40
C ASN A 238 5.43 -20.31 7.90
N PHE A 239 6.19 -19.32 7.44
CA PHE A 239 6.73 -19.28 6.07
C PHE A 239 8.00 -18.44 6.00
N LYS A 240 9.04 -18.98 5.35
CA LYS A 240 10.30 -18.28 5.09
C LYS A 240 10.76 -18.53 3.66
N GLY A 241 11.33 -17.52 3.01
CA GLY A 241 11.94 -17.64 1.67
C GLY A 241 11.28 -16.77 0.60
N PRO A 242 11.61 -17.00 -0.68
CA PRO A 242 11.14 -16.14 -1.76
C PRO A 242 9.67 -16.39 -2.09
N VAL A 243 8.98 -15.33 -2.47
CA VAL A 243 7.56 -15.33 -2.86
C VAL A 243 7.41 -15.21 -4.38
N ALA A 244 7.92 -14.10 -4.93
CA ALA A 244 7.81 -13.74 -6.34
C ALA A 244 8.89 -12.70 -6.68
N PHE A 245 9.10 -12.44 -7.97
CA PHE A 245 10.03 -11.41 -8.45
C PHE A 245 9.47 -10.57 -9.59
N TYR A 246 9.93 -9.31 -9.64
CA TYR A 246 9.72 -8.44 -10.78
C TYR A 246 10.69 -8.87 -11.91
N ILE A 247 10.13 -9.21 -13.07
CA ILE A 247 10.87 -9.62 -14.27
C ILE A 247 11.60 -8.39 -14.83
N PRO A 248 12.90 -8.44 -15.18
CA PRO A 248 13.64 -7.26 -15.65
C PRO A 248 13.01 -6.48 -16.81
N GLU A 249 12.39 -7.16 -17.79
CA GLU A 249 11.66 -6.48 -18.87
C GLU A 249 10.52 -5.56 -18.39
N MET A 250 9.98 -5.76 -17.18
CA MET A 250 9.01 -4.84 -16.58
C MET A 250 9.61 -3.45 -16.40
N TRP A 251 10.86 -3.34 -15.94
CA TRP A 251 11.54 -2.08 -15.67
C TRP A 251 12.14 -1.45 -16.94
N SER A 252 12.67 -2.25 -17.88
CA SER A 252 13.31 -1.71 -19.08
C SER A 252 12.31 -1.18 -20.12
N ARG A 253 11.04 -1.62 -20.09
CA ARG A 253 10.07 -1.38 -21.17
C ARG A 253 9.83 0.09 -21.54
N LEU A 254 9.85 1.03 -20.58
CA LEU A 254 9.64 2.45 -20.89
C LEU A 254 10.78 3.00 -21.79
N SER A 255 11.99 2.48 -21.62
CA SER A 255 13.16 2.84 -22.41
C SER A 255 13.03 2.44 -23.89
N LYS A 256 12.11 1.54 -24.24
CA LYS A 256 11.81 1.17 -25.64
C LYS A 256 11.36 2.37 -26.46
N ASP A 257 10.43 3.14 -25.89
CA ASP A 257 9.81 4.30 -26.53
C ASP A 257 10.44 5.62 -26.04
N TYR A 258 11.30 5.55 -24.99
CA TYR A 258 12.11 6.67 -24.49
C TYR A 258 13.59 6.27 -24.25
N PRO A 259 14.42 6.02 -25.28
CA PRO A 259 15.75 5.39 -25.12
C PRO A 259 16.80 6.14 -24.30
N ILE A 260 16.58 7.41 -23.95
CA ILE A 260 17.51 8.19 -23.12
C ILE A 260 17.63 7.67 -21.67
N ILE A 261 16.70 6.81 -21.22
CA ILE A 261 16.72 6.15 -19.90
C ILE A 261 17.19 4.68 -19.95
N GLU A 262 17.70 4.17 -21.08
CA GLU A 262 18.25 2.81 -21.13
C GLU A 262 19.35 2.62 -20.08
N GLY A 263 19.27 1.52 -19.32
CA GLY A 263 20.18 1.24 -18.21
C GLY A 263 20.08 2.20 -17.01
N MET A 264 19.01 3.00 -16.89
CA MET A 264 18.69 3.75 -15.65
C MET A 264 17.67 3.03 -14.75
N GLY A 265 17.00 1.98 -15.25
CA GLY A 265 15.96 1.25 -14.54
C GLY A 265 16.47 0.26 -13.48
N LEU A 266 15.54 -0.24 -12.67
CA LEU A 266 15.80 -1.26 -11.64
C LEU A 266 16.26 -2.61 -12.20
N ASP A 267 16.08 -2.87 -13.51
CA ASP A 267 16.65 -4.03 -14.21
C ASP A 267 18.18 -4.06 -14.22
N ALA A 268 18.82 -2.88 -14.15
CA ALA A 268 20.27 -2.72 -14.25
C ALA A 268 20.90 -1.95 -13.07
N ARG A 269 20.12 -1.15 -12.33
CA ARG A 269 20.62 -0.34 -11.19
C ARG A 269 20.44 -1.03 -9.84
N GLU A 270 21.31 -0.65 -8.91
CA GLU A 270 21.09 -0.85 -7.48
C GLU A 270 19.90 -0.02 -6.98
N GLY A 271 19.31 -0.42 -5.85
CA GLY A 271 18.22 0.29 -5.20
C GLY A 271 18.65 1.29 -4.10
N ILE A 272 17.81 2.28 -3.85
CA ILE A 272 17.89 3.20 -2.70
C ILE A 272 16.51 3.44 -2.07
N MET A 273 16.44 3.57 -0.75
CA MET A 273 15.20 3.90 0.00
C MET A 273 14.99 5.42 0.21
N GLY A 274 15.43 6.29 -0.71
CA GLY A 274 15.23 7.75 -0.57
C GLY A 274 15.73 8.40 0.72
N GLY A 275 16.63 7.75 1.47
CA GLY A 275 17.10 8.21 2.80
C GLY A 275 16.24 7.77 3.99
N GLY A 276 15.43 6.71 3.88
CA GLY A 276 14.78 6.02 5.01
C GLY A 276 13.28 5.73 4.80
N GLY A 277 12.73 4.82 5.61
CA GLY A 277 11.33 4.37 5.52
C GLY A 277 10.33 5.22 6.29
N ALA A 278 9.03 5.00 6.01
CA ALA A 278 7.93 5.69 6.67
C ALA A 278 6.61 4.89 6.62
N MET A 279 5.73 5.18 7.58
CA MET A 279 4.29 4.97 7.53
C MET A 279 3.67 6.16 6.77
N GLU A 280 2.91 5.88 5.71
CA GLU A 280 2.25 6.89 4.88
C GLU A 280 0.76 6.99 5.25
N ILE A 281 0.34 8.17 5.68
CA ILE A 281 -1.05 8.47 6.00
C ILE A 281 -1.60 9.29 4.84
N ASN A 282 -2.40 8.65 3.97
CA ASN A 282 -2.90 9.25 2.73
C ASN A 282 -4.35 9.74 2.85
N THR A 283 -5.26 8.87 3.30
CA THR A 283 -6.70 9.16 3.28
C THR A 283 -7.35 8.60 4.55
N VAL A 284 -7.85 9.47 5.41
CA VAL A 284 -8.48 9.09 6.68
C VAL A 284 -9.81 9.84 6.76
N PRO A 285 -10.97 9.17 6.86
CA PRO A 285 -12.24 9.85 6.89
C PRO A 285 -12.34 10.76 8.13
N SER A 286 -13.07 11.86 8.02
CA SER A 286 -13.35 12.76 9.14
C SER A 286 -14.81 13.16 9.22
N PHE A 287 -15.20 13.59 10.41
CA PHE A 287 -16.40 14.37 10.65
C PHE A 287 -16.00 15.75 11.15
N GLU A 288 -16.48 16.80 10.49
CA GLU A 288 -16.32 18.18 10.93
C GLU A 288 -17.68 18.75 11.37
N TRP A 289 -17.67 19.55 12.43
CA TRP A 289 -18.86 20.14 13.06
C TRP A 289 -18.52 21.55 13.52
N GLN A 290 -19.41 22.52 13.29
CA GLN A 290 -19.16 23.94 13.56
C GLN A 290 -20.21 24.53 14.51
N ASP A 291 -19.78 25.01 15.67
CA ASP A 291 -20.70 25.55 16.68
C ASP A 291 -21.37 26.88 16.25
N ALA A 292 -22.33 27.35 17.04
CA ALA A 292 -23.06 28.60 16.77
C ALA A 292 -22.18 29.88 16.82
N ASN A 293 -20.96 29.80 17.36
CA ASN A 293 -19.97 30.87 17.38
C ASN A 293 -19.02 30.81 16.16
N GLY A 294 -19.04 29.71 15.40
CA GLY A 294 -18.17 29.44 14.26
C GLY A 294 -16.97 28.55 14.56
N ASP A 295 -16.81 28.05 15.80
CA ASP A 295 -15.72 27.17 16.18
C ASP A 295 -15.85 25.79 15.52
N VAL A 296 -14.83 25.38 14.76
CA VAL A 296 -14.82 24.09 14.04
C VAL A 296 -14.11 23.01 14.85
N TYR A 297 -14.79 21.88 15.01
CA TYR A 297 -14.34 20.67 15.68
C TYR A 297 -14.25 19.52 14.68
N VAL A 298 -13.27 18.63 14.86
CA VAL A 298 -13.02 17.47 13.98
C VAL A 298 -12.93 16.18 14.77
N LYS A 299 -13.48 15.10 14.22
CA LYS A 299 -13.27 13.72 14.66
C LYS A 299 -12.66 12.91 13.53
N ILE A 300 -11.72 12.03 13.86
CA ILE A 300 -11.20 10.97 12.98
C ILE A 300 -11.50 9.57 13.58
N PRO A 301 -11.26 8.46 12.84
CA PRO A 301 -11.16 7.14 13.43
C PRO A 301 -10.21 7.08 14.62
N ARG A 302 -10.51 6.19 15.57
CA ARG A 302 -9.56 5.82 16.62
C ARG A 302 -8.41 5.06 15.95
N LEU A 303 -7.19 5.57 16.05
CA LEU A 303 -5.97 4.90 15.60
C LEU A 303 -5.21 4.39 16.83
N GLN A 304 -4.87 3.10 16.85
CA GLN A 304 -4.22 2.42 17.97
C GLN A 304 -2.88 1.82 17.54
N PHE A 305 -1.91 1.77 18.46
CA PHE A 305 -0.57 1.24 18.22
C PHE A 305 -0.21 0.24 19.34
N PRO A 306 0.58 -0.82 19.03
CA PRO A 306 1.03 -1.77 20.05
C PRO A 306 1.97 -1.07 21.03
N LEU A 307 1.98 -1.52 22.29
CA LEU A 307 2.86 -1.00 23.33
C LEU A 307 3.73 -2.13 23.89
N ASP A 308 5.03 -1.86 24.05
CA ASP A 308 5.93 -2.68 24.86
C ASP A 308 5.80 -2.38 26.36
N GLU A 309 6.54 -3.12 27.19
CA GLU A 309 6.58 -2.96 28.64
C GLU A 309 7.08 -1.57 29.11
N SER A 310 7.67 -0.78 28.20
CA SER A 310 8.14 0.59 28.44
C SER A 310 7.18 1.66 27.90
N GLY A 311 5.99 1.28 27.39
CA GLY A 311 5.03 2.22 26.82
C GLY A 311 5.41 2.75 25.44
N ARG A 312 6.24 2.02 24.68
CA ARG A 312 6.71 2.40 23.33
C ARG A 312 6.09 1.52 22.27
N SER A 313 5.82 2.09 21.10
CA SER A 313 5.46 1.32 19.90
C SER A 313 6.69 1.11 19.05
N VAL A 314 7.30 -0.09 19.09
CA VAL A 314 8.38 -0.45 18.16
C VAL A 314 7.78 -0.80 16.81
N LEU A 315 8.20 -0.11 15.75
CA LEU A 315 7.52 -0.13 14.44
C LEU A 315 8.38 -0.74 13.33
N VAL A 316 9.68 -0.45 13.30
CA VAL A 316 10.64 -1.03 12.34
C VAL A 316 11.94 -1.36 13.05
N GLN A 317 12.51 -2.53 12.80
CA GLN A 317 13.84 -2.91 13.27
C GLN A 317 14.65 -3.59 12.16
N ASP A 318 15.94 -3.80 12.41
CA ASP A 318 16.81 -4.62 11.56
C ASP A 318 16.87 -4.18 10.09
N VAL A 319 16.81 -2.86 9.85
CA VAL A 319 17.04 -2.27 8.54
C VAL A 319 18.41 -2.72 8.03
N THR A 320 18.42 -3.39 6.89
CA THR A 320 19.59 -4.07 6.35
C THR A 320 19.65 -3.88 4.83
N TYR A 321 20.82 -3.48 4.36
CA TYR A 321 21.18 -3.41 2.95
C TYR A 321 22.17 -4.54 2.62
N TYR A 322 22.15 -5.04 1.39
CA TYR A 322 22.93 -6.20 0.97
C TYR A 322 23.71 -5.90 -0.31
N SER A 323 24.95 -6.41 -0.40
CA SER A 323 25.73 -6.40 -1.64
C SER A 323 25.36 -7.57 -2.56
N LYS A 324 25.86 -7.56 -3.80
CA LYS A 324 25.69 -8.71 -4.72
C LYS A 324 26.30 -10.00 -4.17
N ASP A 325 27.30 -9.93 -3.30
CA ASP A 325 27.92 -11.10 -2.67
C ASP A 325 27.02 -11.76 -1.61
N ALA A 326 26.03 -11.05 -1.08
CA ALA A 326 25.10 -11.61 -0.08
C ALA A 326 24.24 -12.76 -0.65
N LEU A 327 23.88 -12.72 -1.93
CA LEU A 327 23.19 -13.84 -2.59
C LEU A 327 23.32 -13.87 -4.13
N PHE A 328 23.27 -12.72 -4.81
CA PHE A 328 23.28 -12.63 -6.29
C PHE A 328 24.45 -13.40 -6.92
N ASN A 329 25.68 -13.22 -6.41
CA ASN A 329 26.87 -13.86 -6.95
C ASN A 329 26.91 -15.39 -6.71
N TYR A 330 26.29 -15.90 -5.63
CA TYR A 330 26.11 -17.34 -5.42
C TYR A 330 25.18 -17.97 -6.46
N LEU A 331 24.13 -17.25 -6.90
CA LEU A 331 23.27 -17.74 -7.98
C LEU A 331 23.97 -17.73 -9.35
N LEU A 332 24.86 -16.76 -9.62
CA LEU A 332 25.73 -16.82 -10.80
C LEU A 332 26.65 -18.05 -10.78
N GLU A 333 27.26 -18.36 -9.63
CA GLU A 333 28.07 -19.59 -9.49
C GLU A 333 27.20 -20.84 -9.66
N TRP A 334 25.99 -20.88 -9.10
CA TRP A 334 25.06 -22.00 -9.27
C TRP A 334 24.72 -22.24 -10.74
N LYS A 335 24.27 -21.20 -11.46
CA LYS A 335 23.93 -21.27 -12.89
C LYS A 335 25.13 -21.73 -13.74
N LYS A 336 26.35 -21.36 -13.35
CA LYS A 336 27.60 -21.72 -14.05
C LYS A 336 28.15 -23.12 -13.72
N SER A 337 27.95 -23.62 -12.51
CA SER A 337 28.63 -24.83 -11.99
C SER A 337 27.72 -25.99 -11.61
N GLY A 338 26.41 -25.75 -11.47
CA GLY A 338 25.45 -26.72 -10.93
C GLY A 338 25.48 -26.86 -9.39
N LYS A 339 26.42 -26.23 -8.69
CA LYS A 339 26.54 -26.25 -7.23
C LYS A 339 25.39 -25.49 -6.57
N SER A 340 24.57 -26.21 -5.80
CA SER A 340 23.42 -25.64 -5.09
C SER A 340 23.80 -24.83 -3.85
N TYR A 341 22.98 -23.82 -3.56
CA TYR A 341 23.07 -22.95 -2.39
C TYR A 341 21.74 -22.95 -1.62
N SER A 342 21.77 -22.65 -0.32
CA SER A 342 20.57 -22.64 0.55
C SER A 342 19.65 -21.42 0.37
N GLY A 343 20.13 -20.36 -0.29
CA GLY A 343 19.39 -19.10 -0.40
C GLY A 343 19.49 -18.19 0.81
N ARG A 344 20.19 -18.61 1.88
CA ARG A 344 20.51 -17.72 3.00
C ARG A 344 21.40 -16.58 2.55
N PHE A 345 21.06 -15.36 2.96
CA PHE A 345 21.88 -14.18 2.72
C PHE A 345 23.15 -14.23 3.57
N ASP A 346 24.31 -13.98 2.97
CA ASP A 346 25.57 -13.89 3.71
C ASP A 346 25.62 -12.55 4.48
N GLU A 347 25.59 -12.66 5.81
CA GLU A 347 25.59 -11.52 6.73
C GLU A 347 26.94 -10.78 6.77
N THR A 348 28.03 -11.37 6.25
CA THR A 348 29.31 -10.64 6.05
C THR A 348 29.25 -9.66 4.88
N HIS A 349 28.21 -9.78 4.05
CA HIS A 349 27.91 -8.92 2.91
C HIS A 349 26.63 -8.07 3.13
N ALA A 350 26.28 -7.86 4.41
CA ALA A 350 25.18 -7.02 4.86
C ALA A 350 25.69 -5.75 5.58
N TRP A 351 24.98 -4.64 5.43
CA TRP A 351 25.21 -3.38 6.14
C TRP A 351 23.92 -2.90 6.81
N LYS A 352 23.96 -2.69 8.12
CA LYS A 352 22.86 -2.09 8.88
C LYS A 352 23.18 -0.60 9.16
N PRO A 353 22.37 0.37 8.70
CA PRO A 353 22.51 1.77 9.09
C PRO A 353 22.15 2.00 10.56
N GLU A 354 22.84 2.92 11.22
CA GLU A 354 22.29 3.64 12.37
C GLU A 354 21.07 4.46 11.91
N LEU A 355 19.94 4.33 12.60
CA LEU A 355 18.71 5.06 12.27
C LEU A 355 18.64 6.38 13.03
N SER A 356 17.92 7.36 12.48
CA SER A 356 17.48 8.55 13.22
C SER A 356 15.99 8.84 12.98
N PRO A 357 15.24 9.34 13.98
CA PRO A 357 13.82 9.64 13.81
C PRO A 357 13.58 10.88 12.93
N ARG A 358 12.54 10.88 12.11
CA ARG A 358 12.03 12.10 11.45
C ARG A 358 11.01 12.76 12.33
N ALA A 359 11.18 14.05 12.62
CA ALA A 359 10.16 14.86 13.30
C ALA A 359 8.80 14.72 12.59
N ILE A 360 7.76 14.45 13.37
CA ILE A 360 6.39 14.20 12.91
C ILE A 360 5.88 15.40 12.09
N ARG A 361 5.27 15.15 10.94
CA ARG A 361 4.60 16.16 10.12
C ARG A 361 3.29 15.59 9.61
N LEU A 362 2.20 16.07 10.20
CA LEU A 362 0.84 15.64 9.91
C LEU A 362 -0.05 16.87 9.71
N ASP A 363 -1.03 16.74 8.82
CA ASP A 363 -2.06 17.75 8.57
C ASP A 363 -3.47 17.13 8.50
N GLN A 364 -4.50 17.97 8.68
CA GLN A 364 -5.89 17.68 8.30
C GLN A 364 -6.29 18.62 7.16
N ARG A 365 -7.18 18.18 6.28
CA ARG A 365 -7.83 19.07 5.30
C ARG A 365 -9.23 19.45 5.78
N ASP A 366 -9.59 20.71 5.60
CA ASP A 366 -10.97 21.19 5.75
C ASP A 366 -11.93 20.37 4.86
N ALA A 367 -13.06 19.92 5.39
CA ALA A 367 -13.96 19.01 4.69
C ALA A 367 -14.77 19.65 3.55
N LYS A 368 -14.78 20.99 3.44
CA LYS A 368 -15.45 21.73 2.35
C LYS A 368 -14.44 22.29 1.35
N GLU A 369 -13.37 22.91 1.84
CA GLU A 369 -12.38 23.62 1.03
C GLU A 369 -11.16 22.78 0.65
N ASN A 370 -10.97 21.61 1.28
CA ASN A 370 -9.75 20.78 1.22
C ASN A 370 -8.45 21.54 1.57
N ALA A 371 -8.58 22.69 2.25
CA ALA A 371 -7.47 23.53 2.66
C ALA A 371 -6.69 22.88 3.82
N GLN A 372 -5.36 22.89 3.74
CA GLN A 372 -4.49 22.33 4.77
C GLN A 372 -4.66 23.06 6.11
N LYS A 373 -4.66 22.29 7.20
CA LYS A 373 -4.53 22.73 8.59
C LYS A 373 -3.48 21.85 9.27
N ASP A 374 -2.39 22.44 9.73
CA ASP A 374 -1.32 21.67 10.38
C ASP A 374 -1.77 21.16 11.76
N LEU A 375 -1.42 19.91 12.12
CA LEU A 375 -1.57 19.43 13.49
C LEU A 375 -0.42 19.96 14.35
N THR A 376 -0.74 20.41 15.55
CA THR A 376 0.26 20.86 16.54
C THR A 376 -0.09 20.38 17.94
N ASN A 377 0.91 20.32 18.84
CA ASN A 377 0.82 19.78 20.20
C ASN A 377 0.65 18.25 20.24
N LEU A 378 1.17 17.54 19.24
CA LEU A 378 1.28 16.08 19.26
C LEU A 378 2.52 15.61 20.02
N GLU A 379 3.54 16.46 20.07
CA GLU A 379 4.85 16.23 20.71
C GLU A 379 4.73 16.05 22.24
N GLY A 380 3.66 16.58 22.85
CA GLY A 380 3.31 16.34 24.25
C GLY A 380 2.51 15.05 24.49
N VAL A 381 2.22 14.28 23.44
CA VAL A 381 1.45 13.02 23.49
C VAL A 381 2.33 11.85 23.07
N PHE A 382 3.08 11.99 21.98
CA PHE A 382 4.07 11.02 21.53
C PHE A 382 5.17 11.66 20.67
N GLU A 383 6.34 11.04 20.65
CA GLU A 383 7.44 11.42 19.77
C GLU A 383 8.01 10.21 19.01
N THR A 384 8.59 10.46 17.85
CA THR A 384 9.34 9.46 17.07
C THR A 384 10.71 9.20 17.70
N ILE A 385 11.02 7.94 17.98
CA ILE A 385 12.27 7.50 18.62
C ILE A 385 13.04 6.51 17.76
N VAL A 386 14.31 6.32 18.12
CA VAL A 386 15.10 5.12 17.81
C VAL A 386 15.57 4.54 19.15
N THR A 387 15.43 3.24 19.34
CA THR A 387 15.81 2.54 20.59
C THR A 387 17.32 2.23 20.66
N ASP A 388 17.79 1.82 21.84
CA ASP A 388 19.16 1.28 22.03
C ASP A 388 19.46 0.04 21.15
N SER A 389 18.41 -0.65 20.67
CA SER A 389 18.49 -1.77 19.73
C SER A 389 18.40 -1.33 18.26
N ASN A 390 18.58 -0.02 17.99
CA ASN A 390 18.47 0.61 16.67
C ASN A 390 17.14 0.31 15.94
N ALA A 391 16.04 0.25 16.69
CA ALA A 391 14.69 0.08 16.15
C ALA A 391 13.93 1.42 16.18
N PHE A 392 13.31 1.78 15.06
CA PHE A 392 12.44 2.95 14.95
C PHE A 392 11.06 2.69 15.57
N GLY A 393 10.51 3.68 16.26
CA GLY A 393 9.21 3.59 16.91
C GLY A 393 8.66 4.91 17.41
N LEU A 394 7.65 4.83 18.28
CA LEU A 394 7.05 5.94 19.00
C LEU A 394 7.24 5.75 20.51
N ALA A 395 7.65 6.81 21.23
CA ALA A 395 7.50 6.89 22.68
C ALA A 395 6.21 7.64 23.01
N TRP A 396 5.38 7.08 23.88
CA TRP A 396 4.13 7.72 24.33
C TRP A 396 4.31 8.36 25.69
N SER A 397 4.01 9.65 25.77
CA SER A 397 3.90 10.42 27.04
C SER A 397 2.54 10.18 27.71
N ASP A 398 2.28 10.80 28.86
CA ASP A 398 0.93 10.85 29.44
C ASP A 398 -0.04 11.46 28.41
N ASN A 399 -1.05 10.69 27.98
CA ASN A 399 -2.00 11.13 26.97
C ASN A 399 -3.28 11.72 27.61
N PRO A 400 -3.51 13.05 27.58
CA PRO A 400 -4.71 13.65 28.16
C PRO A 400 -5.91 13.65 27.20
N TYR A 401 -5.76 13.14 25.97
CA TYR A 401 -6.74 13.24 24.88
C TYR A 401 -7.32 11.89 24.44
N ALA A 402 -6.60 10.78 24.68
CA ALA A 402 -7.02 9.42 24.40
C ALA A 402 -6.33 8.43 25.38
N GLU A 403 -6.62 7.14 25.24
CA GLU A 403 -5.96 6.07 25.99
C GLU A 403 -4.46 5.95 25.59
N GLN A 404 -3.64 5.28 26.40
CA GLN A 404 -2.22 5.09 26.06
C GLN A 404 -2.09 4.27 24.77
N GLY A 405 -1.11 4.60 23.91
CA GLY A 405 -0.94 3.96 22.61
C GLY A 405 -1.99 4.36 21.55
N HIS A 406 -2.89 5.30 21.86
CA HIS A 406 -3.92 5.77 20.93
C HIS A 406 -3.66 7.20 20.47
N PHE A 407 -3.70 7.42 19.16
CA PHE A 407 -3.59 8.75 18.57
C PHE A 407 -4.83 9.60 18.97
N PRO A 408 -4.67 10.91 19.27
CA PRO A 408 -5.80 11.78 19.63
C PRO A 408 -6.92 11.75 18.58
N GLN A 409 -8.15 11.46 19.02
CA GLN A 409 -9.28 11.25 18.11
C GLN A 409 -10.01 12.56 17.72
N TYR A 410 -9.94 13.57 18.57
CA TYR A 410 -10.75 14.78 18.49
C TYR A 410 -9.86 16.03 18.47
N PHE A 411 -10.21 16.99 17.61
CA PHE A 411 -9.46 18.22 17.40
C PHE A 411 -10.38 19.44 17.38
N LYS A 412 -9.84 20.62 17.72
CA LYS A 412 -10.47 21.93 17.51
C LYS A 412 -9.58 22.81 16.64
N GLN A 413 -10.18 23.65 15.82
CA GLN A 413 -9.46 24.65 15.04
C GLN A 413 -8.95 25.79 15.92
N GLN A 414 -7.71 26.23 15.69
CA GLN A 414 -7.20 27.51 16.17
C GLN A 414 -6.48 28.21 15.02
N GLY A 415 -7.18 29.14 14.37
CA GLY A 415 -6.69 29.81 13.17
C GLY A 415 -6.53 28.85 11.98
N ASP A 416 -5.28 28.66 11.56
CA ASP A 416 -4.84 27.74 10.51
C ASP A 416 -4.50 26.33 11.02
N LYS A 417 -4.54 26.08 12.34
CA LYS A 417 -4.12 24.82 12.96
C LYS A 417 -5.26 23.98 13.49
N ARG A 418 -4.98 22.69 13.69
CA ARG A 418 -5.81 21.74 14.45
C ARG A 418 -5.02 21.32 15.70
N ILE A 419 -5.61 21.52 16.88
CA ILE A 419 -5.05 21.04 18.15
C ILE A 419 -5.89 19.89 18.70
N PRO A 420 -5.30 18.87 19.35
CA PRO A 420 -6.07 17.84 20.04
C PRO A 420 -6.84 18.46 21.21
N ILE A 421 -8.03 17.92 21.49
CA ILE A 421 -8.90 18.35 22.61
C ILE A 421 -9.29 17.16 23.48
N ARG A 422 -9.63 17.45 24.74
CA ARG A 422 -10.02 16.44 25.72
C ARG A 422 -11.46 15.98 25.51
N LEU A 423 -11.79 14.78 26.00
CA LEU A 423 -13.12 14.18 25.83
C LEU A 423 -14.26 15.02 26.43
N ASP A 424 -13.98 15.78 27.49
CA ASP A 424 -14.91 16.73 28.14
C ASP A 424 -15.13 18.04 27.35
N GLU A 425 -14.35 18.28 26.30
CA GLU A 425 -14.47 19.42 25.37
C GLU A 425 -15.16 19.04 24.04
N VAL A 426 -15.47 17.76 23.82
CA VAL A 426 -15.99 17.26 22.54
C VAL A 426 -17.51 17.48 22.41
N PRO A 427 -18.00 18.07 21.30
CA PRO A 427 -19.43 18.20 21.02
C PRO A 427 -20.15 16.84 21.00
N GLU A 428 -21.31 16.76 21.65
CA GLU A 428 -22.13 15.53 21.76
C GLU A 428 -22.47 14.93 20.38
N ALA A 429 -22.64 15.79 19.36
CA ALA A 429 -22.84 15.41 17.97
C ALA A 429 -21.66 14.61 17.39
N LEU A 430 -20.42 15.01 17.67
CA LEU A 430 -19.23 14.26 17.25
C LEU A 430 -19.02 13.00 18.07
N LEU A 431 -19.31 13.00 19.38
CA LEU A 431 -19.27 11.78 20.18
C LEU A 431 -20.16 10.68 19.56
N LYS A 432 -21.39 11.04 19.17
CA LYS A 432 -22.39 10.16 18.53
C LYS A 432 -22.12 9.82 17.06
N ALA A 433 -21.16 10.48 16.39
CA ALA A 433 -20.89 10.26 14.97
C ALA A 433 -20.04 8.99 14.75
N GLU A 434 -20.59 8.00 14.05
CA GLU A 434 -19.93 6.73 13.75
C GLU A 434 -19.41 6.66 12.31
N PHE A 435 -18.18 6.17 12.13
CA PHE A 435 -17.61 5.97 10.79
C PHE A 435 -18.23 4.73 10.12
N PRO A 436 -18.71 4.85 8.87
CA PRO A 436 -19.24 3.72 8.12
C PRO A 436 -18.19 2.62 7.96
N GLY A 437 -18.60 1.36 8.07
CA GLY A 437 -17.72 0.22 7.81
C GLY A 437 -17.41 0.07 6.32
N ALA A 438 -16.30 -0.60 6.00
CA ALA A 438 -15.81 -0.71 4.63
C ALA A 438 -16.79 -1.45 3.69
N GLU A 439 -17.62 -2.34 4.23
CA GLU A 439 -18.69 -3.05 3.55
C GLU A 439 -19.80 -2.13 2.99
N THR A 440 -19.85 -0.87 3.42
CA THR A 440 -20.76 0.14 2.86
C THR A 440 -20.24 0.80 1.58
N GLU A 441 -18.94 0.71 1.26
CA GLU A 441 -18.38 1.18 -0.01
C GLU A 441 -18.71 0.20 -1.14
N ALA A 442 -19.93 0.27 -1.69
CA ALA A 442 -20.29 -0.50 -2.87
C ALA A 442 -19.39 -0.22 -4.08
N ASN A 443 -18.81 0.98 -4.17
CA ASN A 443 -17.91 1.39 -5.25
C ASN A 443 -16.62 2.02 -4.71
N TYR A 444 -15.50 1.76 -5.36
CA TYR A 444 -14.33 2.64 -5.35
C TYR A 444 -14.41 3.63 -6.52
N VAL A 445 -13.89 4.84 -6.34
CA VAL A 445 -13.91 5.92 -7.34
C VAL A 445 -12.48 6.37 -7.61
N ASN A 446 -12.09 6.37 -8.87
CA ASN A 446 -10.75 6.75 -9.33
C ASN A 446 -10.84 7.78 -10.47
N TRP A 447 -9.88 8.69 -10.57
CA TRP A 447 -9.80 9.71 -11.63
C TRP A 447 -9.10 9.22 -12.91
N ARG A 448 -8.58 7.99 -12.88
CA ARG A 448 -7.95 7.29 -14.02
C ARG A 448 -8.49 5.86 -14.16
N ASN A 449 -8.53 5.36 -15.39
CA ASN A 449 -8.76 3.96 -15.71
C ASN A 449 -7.42 3.30 -16.07
N GLY A 450 -6.63 2.95 -15.06
CA GLY A 450 -5.24 2.51 -15.26
C GLY A 450 -4.40 3.66 -15.83
N ASN A 451 -3.79 3.43 -16.99
CA ASN A 451 -2.88 4.38 -17.66
C ASN A 451 -3.57 5.64 -18.21
N GLU A 452 -4.90 5.63 -18.37
CA GLU A 452 -5.65 6.73 -18.99
C GLU A 452 -6.36 7.58 -17.93
N ILE A 453 -6.12 8.89 -17.96
CA ILE A 453 -6.92 9.88 -17.23
C ILE A 453 -8.28 9.98 -17.91
N VAL A 454 -9.37 9.81 -17.16
CA VAL A 454 -10.72 9.81 -17.72
C VAL A 454 -11.45 11.12 -17.40
N GLU A 455 -12.35 11.55 -18.29
CA GLU A 455 -13.25 12.66 -17.99
C GLU A 455 -14.26 12.22 -16.92
N GLY A 456 -14.24 12.88 -15.75
CA GLY A 456 -15.06 12.51 -14.61
C GLY A 456 -14.38 11.44 -13.73
N ASN A 457 -15.03 10.30 -13.56
CA ASN A 457 -14.65 9.28 -12.57
C ASN A 457 -14.83 7.86 -13.12
N PHE A 458 -13.77 7.06 -13.06
CA PHE A 458 -13.83 5.61 -13.21
C PHE A 458 -14.40 4.99 -11.93
N ILE A 459 -15.49 4.23 -12.06
CA ILE A 459 -16.23 3.63 -10.94
C ILE A 459 -16.00 2.12 -10.97
N ILE A 460 -15.56 1.56 -9.85
CA ILE A 460 -15.24 0.14 -9.70
C ILE A 460 -16.15 -0.46 -8.64
N ASP A 461 -17.03 -1.39 -9.04
CA ASP A 461 -17.86 -2.14 -8.10
C ASP A 461 -16.96 -3.02 -7.22
N LYS A 462 -17.01 -2.83 -5.89
CA LYS A 462 -16.24 -3.66 -4.95
C LYS A 462 -16.75 -5.09 -4.86
N LYS A 463 -17.95 -5.39 -5.36
CA LYS A 463 -18.50 -6.75 -5.50
C LYS A 463 -17.98 -7.46 -6.75
N ALA A 464 -17.37 -6.75 -7.69
CA ALA A 464 -16.75 -7.37 -8.86
C ALA A 464 -15.58 -8.26 -8.40
N PRO A 465 -15.65 -9.59 -8.63
CA PRO A 465 -14.61 -10.52 -8.21
C PRO A 465 -13.35 -10.29 -9.03
N TYR A 466 -12.18 -10.45 -8.43
CA TYR A 466 -10.95 -10.49 -9.21
C TYR A 466 -11.02 -11.69 -10.15
N ALA A 467 -10.80 -11.52 -11.46
CA ALA A 467 -10.90 -12.59 -12.44
C ALA A 467 -9.90 -12.44 -13.61
N THR A 468 -9.29 -13.56 -14.01
CA THR A 468 -8.37 -13.61 -15.15
C THR A 468 -9.10 -13.83 -16.49
N PRO A 469 -8.54 -13.34 -17.61
CA PRO A 469 -9.01 -13.68 -18.96
C PRO A 469 -9.13 -15.20 -19.19
N SER A 470 -10.13 -15.60 -19.98
CA SER A 470 -10.31 -16.97 -20.47
C SER A 470 -9.54 -17.25 -21.77
N THR A 471 -8.57 -16.39 -22.12
CA THR A 471 -7.84 -16.37 -23.39
C THR A 471 -6.36 -15.99 -23.17
N GLY A 472 -5.53 -16.20 -24.19
CA GLY A 472 -4.12 -15.79 -24.16
C GLY A 472 -3.24 -16.62 -23.23
N GLY A 473 -2.20 -16.00 -22.67
CA GLY A 473 -1.19 -16.61 -21.80
C GLY A 473 -1.76 -17.20 -20.50
N TRP A 474 -2.97 -16.80 -20.11
CA TRP A 474 -3.71 -17.40 -18.99
C TRP A 474 -4.20 -18.83 -19.28
N VAL A 475 -4.36 -19.22 -20.55
CA VAL A 475 -4.87 -20.53 -20.98
C VAL A 475 -4.01 -21.26 -22.01
N SER A 476 -2.97 -20.62 -22.56
CA SER A 476 -2.07 -21.19 -23.56
C SER A 476 -0.64 -20.62 -23.41
N PRO A 477 0.37 -21.39 -22.95
CA PRO A 477 0.32 -22.82 -22.66
C PRO A 477 -0.62 -23.19 -21.50
N GLY A 478 -0.82 -22.26 -20.56
CA GLY A 478 -1.85 -22.37 -19.54
C GLY A 478 -1.46 -23.22 -18.33
N PRO A 479 -2.45 -23.49 -17.45
CA PRO A 479 -2.24 -24.25 -16.22
C PRO A 479 -2.04 -25.74 -16.51
N SER A 480 -1.19 -26.37 -15.72
CA SER A 480 -0.93 -27.81 -15.72
C SER A 480 -1.93 -28.59 -14.84
N SER A 481 -2.87 -27.92 -14.17
CA SER A 481 -3.85 -28.52 -13.26
C SER A 481 -5.29 -27.99 -13.45
N ASP A 482 -6.23 -28.74 -12.88
CA ASP A 482 -7.56 -28.23 -12.51
C ASP A 482 -7.50 -27.14 -11.44
N ALA A 483 -8.65 -26.53 -11.15
CA ALA A 483 -8.78 -25.46 -10.16
C ALA A 483 -8.82 -25.99 -8.72
N TYR A 484 -8.14 -25.28 -7.83
CA TYR A 484 -8.15 -25.47 -6.38
C TYR A 484 -8.73 -24.22 -5.71
N THR A 485 -9.34 -24.38 -4.54
CA THR A 485 -9.98 -23.27 -3.79
C THR A 485 -9.58 -23.28 -2.32
N VAL A 486 -9.32 -22.10 -1.76
CA VAL A 486 -9.13 -21.88 -0.31
C VAL A 486 -10.01 -20.71 0.15
N LEU A 487 -10.44 -20.74 1.42
CA LEU A 487 -11.14 -19.65 2.10
C LEU A 487 -10.14 -18.92 2.99
N LEU A 488 -9.90 -17.64 2.73
CA LEU A 488 -8.96 -16.82 3.49
C LEU A 488 -9.58 -16.25 4.76
N LYS A 489 -8.72 -15.74 5.65
CA LYS A 489 -9.06 -15.04 6.88
C LYS A 489 -9.96 -13.81 6.68
N ASP A 490 -9.95 -13.23 5.47
CA ASP A 490 -10.81 -12.11 5.08
C ASP A 490 -12.21 -12.50 4.57
N GLY A 491 -12.55 -13.80 4.57
CA GLY A 491 -13.82 -14.32 4.10
C GLY A 491 -13.93 -14.47 2.57
N SER A 492 -12.89 -14.10 1.82
CA SER A 492 -12.82 -14.33 0.38
C SER A 492 -12.39 -15.75 0.04
N THR A 493 -12.96 -16.29 -1.04
CA THR A 493 -12.51 -17.54 -1.66
C THR A 493 -11.52 -17.22 -2.76
N VAL A 494 -10.28 -17.71 -2.61
CA VAL A 494 -9.26 -17.68 -3.66
C VAL A 494 -9.36 -18.97 -4.49
N THR A 495 -9.48 -18.84 -5.80
CA THR A 495 -9.32 -19.94 -6.76
C THR A 495 -7.96 -19.82 -7.45
N TYR A 496 -7.21 -20.91 -7.49
CA TYR A 496 -5.87 -20.96 -8.08
C TYR A 496 -5.66 -22.22 -8.93
N LYS A 497 -4.61 -22.19 -9.75
CA LYS A 497 -4.16 -23.34 -10.56
C LYS A 497 -2.64 -23.42 -10.57
N TRP A 498 -2.10 -24.63 -10.74
CA TRP A 498 -0.67 -24.85 -10.87
C TRP A 498 -0.24 -24.63 -12.31
N TYR A 499 0.73 -23.74 -12.51
CA TYR A 499 1.40 -23.54 -13.80
C TYR A 499 2.81 -24.09 -13.68
N ARG A 500 3.30 -24.79 -14.71
CA ARG A 500 4.74 -24.96 -14.89
C ARG A 500 5.36 -23.56 -14.93
N PHE A 501 6.48 -23.35 -14.25
CA PHE A 501 6.94 -21.99 -13.91
C PHE A 501 7.07 -21.06 -15.13
N VAL A 502 7.61 -21.54 -16.26
CA VAL A 502 7.75 -20.72 -17.50
C VAL A 502 6.49 -20.65 -18.39
N ASP A 503 5.42 -21.32 -17.99
CA ASP A 503 4.09 -21.22 -18.59
C ASP A 503 3.19 -20.20 -17.86
N GLN A 504 3.68 -19.57 -16.78
CA GLN A 504 3.01 -18.41 -16.16
C GLN A 504 2.72 -17.31 -17.20
N PRO A 505 1.59 -16.59 -17.11
CA PRO A 505 1.18 -15.57 -18.07
C PRO A 505 2.28 -14.54 -18.38
N SER A 506 3.01 -14.09 -17.35
CA SER A 506 4.03 -13.05 -17.42
C SER A 506 5.21 -13.38 -18.36
N PHE A 507 5.47 -14.66 -18.67
CA PHE A 507 6.52 -15.06 -19.62
C PHE A 507 6.03 -15.19 -21.08
N GLN A 508 4.75 -14.99 -21.38
CA GLN A 508 4.21 -15.32 -22.71
C GLN A 508 4.33 -14.19 -23.75
N ARG A 509 4.57 -12.94 -23.33
CA ARG A 509 4.78 -11.78 -24.24
C ARG A 509 6.22 -11.31 -24.39
N LEU A 510 7.16 -11.80 -23.58
CA LEU A 510 8.56 -11.32 -23.53
C LEU A 510 9.45 -11.70 -24.73
N GLY A 511 8.93 -12.47 -25.70
CA GLY A 511 9.68 -12.92 -26.88
C GLY A 511 10.86 -13.85 -26.58
N TRP A 512 10.84 -14.55 -25.43
CA TRP A 512 11.88 -15.52 -25.07
C TRP A 512 11.84 -16.78 -25.93
N SER A 513 13.00 -17.31 -26.26
CA SER A 513 13.17 -18.60 -26.92
C SER A 513 12.82 -19.78 -26.01
N ASN A 514 12.61 -20.94 -26.63
CA ASN A 514 12.40 -22.20 -25.91
C ASN A 514 13.59 -22.62 -25.04
N GLU A 515 14.81 -22.18 -25.38
CA GLU A 515 16.02 -22.52 -24.61
C GLU A 515 16.17 -21.60 -23.38
N GLU A 516 15.94 -20.28 -23.51
CA GLU A 516 15.84 -19.36 -22.35
C GLU A 516 14.79 -19.87 -21.35
N LYS A 517 13.58 -20.23 -21.83
CA LYS A 517 12.52 -20.81 -20.98
C LYS A 517 12.92 -22.15 -20.37
N LYS A 518 13.58 -23.04 -21.11
CA LYS A 518 14.06 -24.34 -20.60
C LYS A 518 15.13 -24.18 -19.51
N GLN A 519 16.03 -23.22 -19.66
CA GLN A 519 17.08 -22.94 -18.68
C GLN A 519 16.52 -22.36 -17.39
N LEU A 520 15.63 -21.36 -17.46
CA LEU A 520 14.96 -20.84 -16.26
C LEU A 520 14.08 -21.90 -15.58
N GLN A 521 13.34 -22.70 -16.33
CA GLN A 521 12.57 -23.83 -15.79
C GLN A 521 13.45 -24.80 -14.99
N ALA A 522 14.57 -25.24 -15.57
CA ALA A 522 15.50 -26.15 -14.90
C ALA A 522 16.19 -25.52 -13.68
N PHE A 523 16.43 -24.21 -13.70
CA PHE A 523 16.99 -23.49 -12.55
C PHE A 523 15.98 -23.35 -11.41
N VAL A 524 14.72 -23.04 -11.72
CA VAL A 524 13.62 -22.98 -10.75
C VAL A 524 13.31 -24.36 -10.15
N GLU A 525 13.37 -25.44 -10.94
CA GLU A 525 13.33 -26.81 -10.41
C GLU A 525 14.46 -27.10 -9.42
N ASN A 526 15.64 -26.47 -9.57
CA ASN A 526 16.73 -26.57 -8.61
C ASN A 526 16.50 -25.68 -7.38
N ILE A 527 15.92 -24.49 -7.52
CA ILE A 527 15.49 -23.65 -6.39
C ILE A 527 14.49 -24.42 -5.53
N HIS A 528 13.38 -24.92 -6.09
CA HIS A 528 12.33 -25.62 -5.32
C HIS A 528 12.83 -26.89 -4.61
N ARG A 529 13.94 -27.50 -5.07
CA ARG A 529 14.56 -28.68 -4.43
C ARG A 529 15.41 -28.34 -3.21
N HIS A 530 15.97 -27.13 -3.15
CA HIS A 530 16.94 -26.75 -2.12
C HIS A 530 16.42 -25.65 -1.19
N TRP A 531 15.42 -24.87 -1.62
CA TRP A 531 14.84 -23.74 -0.88
C TRP A 531 13.43 -24.12 -0.43
N GLY A 532 13.30 -24.59 0.81
CA GLY A 532 12.02 -24.93 1.46
C GLY A 532 11.60 -23.90 2.51
N ILE A 533 10.33 -23.91 2.92
CA ILE A 533 9.75 -22.87 3.79
C ILE A 533 10.28 -22.87 5.24
N ASP A 534 10.87 -23.98 5.68
CA ASP A 534 11.40 -24.18 7.04
C ASP A 534 12.88 -23.73 7.19
N GLN A 535 13.43 -22.98 6.23
CA GLN A 535 14.84 -22.56 6.22
C GLN A 535 15.04 -21.10 6.59
N GLU A 536 16.22 -20.79 7.17
CA GLU A 536 16.59 -19.41 7.51
C GLU A 536 17.26 -18.69 6.33
N TYR A 537 16.48 -17.85 5.63
CA TYR A 537 16.97 -17.02 4.52
C TYR A 537 17.55 -15.68 5.00
N MET A 538 16.84 -15.06 5.96
CA MET A 538 17.21 -13.81 6.62
C MET A 538 17.64 -14.11 8.06
N ALA A 539 18.50 -13.27 8.63
CA ALA A 539 18.73 -13.27 10.08
C ALA A 539 17.40 -13.03 10.83
N PRO A 540 17.15 -13.69 11.98
CA PRO A 540 15.93 -13.46 12.78
C PRO A 540 15.86 -12.01 13.30
N PRO A 541 14.67 -11.52 13.68
CA PRO A 541 14.53 -10.19 14.27
C PRO A 541 15.27 -10.10 15.61
N THR A 542 15.91 -8.96 15.87
CA THR A 542 16.67 -8.69 17.09
C THR A 542 15.77 -8.67 18.34
N THR A 543 14.49 -8.28 18.20
CA THR A 543 13.51 -8.24 19.29
C THR A 543 12.12 -8.74 18.85
N GLY A 544 11.28 -9.11 19.81
CA GLY A 544 9.90 -9.53 19.55
C GLY A 544 9.75 -10.95 19.00
N SER A 545 8.67 -11.19 18.25
CA SER A 545 8.38 -12.48 17.61
C SER A 545 7.80 -12.29 16.20
N LEU A 546 7.87 -13.33 15.37
CA LEU A 546 7.36 -13.29 14.00
C LEU A 546 5.83 -13.42 13.96
N VAL A 547 5.19 -12.70 13.04
CA VAL A 547 3.77 -12.89 12.70
C VAL A 547 3.54 -14.21 11.96
N ALA A 548 2.36 -14.81 12.08
CA ALA A 548 1.93 -15.90 11.20
C ALA A 548 1.16 -15.34 9.99
N ILE A 549 1.52 -15.78 8.79
CA ILE A 549 0.72 -15.59 7.58
C ILE A 549 -0.51 -16.49 7.69
N ASP A 550 -1.66 -16.05 7.16
CA ASP A 550 -2.88 -16.85 7.03
C ASP A 550 -2.57 -18.25 6.47
N PRO A 551 -2.79 -19.34 7.25
CA PRO A 551 -2.46 -20.69 6.81
C PRO A 551 -3.19 -21.14 5.54
N ALA A 552 -4.32 -20.50 5.18
CA ALA A 552 -5.02 -20.77 3.93
C ALA A 552 -4.22 -20.33 2.68
N LEU A 553 -3.25 -19.43 2.83
CA LEU A 553 -2.32 -19.04 1.77
C LEU A 553 -1.16 -20.03 1.58
N LEU A 554 -0.92 -20.93 2.53
CA LEU A 554 0.18 -21.90 2.47
C LEU A 554 -0.33 -23.22 1.89
N VAL A 555 0.21 -23.62 0.74
CA VAL A 555 -0.35 -24.69 -0.10
C VAL A 555 0.70 -25.74 -0.46
N THR A 556 0.32 -27.02 -0.39
CA THR A 556 1.22 -28.12 -0.76
C THR A 556 1.15 -28.39 -2.27
N PRO A 557 2.30 -28.50 -2.97
CA PRO A 557 2.34 -28.96 -4.35
C PRO A 557 1.65 -30.31 -4.58
N PRO A 558 0.82 -30.46 -5.64
CA PRO A 558 0.31 -31.74 -6.08
C PRO A 558 1.44 -32.71 -6.45
N LYS A 559 1.14 -34.02 -6.36
CA LYS A 559 2.09 -35.07 -6.72
C LYS A 559 2.51 -34.94 -8.19
N GLY A 560 3.81 -34.87 -8.45
CA GLY A 560 4.41 -34.62 -9.76
C GLY A 560 4.57 -33.14 -10.11
N MET A 561 4.19 -32.22 -9.21
CA MET A 561 4.35 -30.76 -9.35
C MET A 561 5.24 -30.15 -8.26
N GLU A 562 5.95 -30.98 -7.48
CA GLU A 562 6.74 -30.57 -6.32
C GLU A 562 7.82 -29.53 -6.66
N TYR A 563 8.39 -29.63 -7.87
CA TYR A 563 9.49 -28.80 -8.34
C TYR A 563 9.19 -28.23 -9.73
N GLY A 564 9.44 -26.93 -9.93
CA GLY A 564 9.22 -26.27 -11.23
C GLY A 564 7.78 -25.89 -11.57
N TYR A 565 6.85 -25.95 -10.61
CA TYR A 565 5.48 -25.48 -10.75
C TYR A 565 5.12 -24.51 -9.61
N VAL A 566 4.25 -23.56 -9.88
CA VAL A 566 3.79 -22.55 -8.90
C VAL A 566 2.27 -22.37 -8.94
N PRO A 567 1.61 -22.12 -7.78
CA PRO A 567 0.17 -21.94 -7.69
C PRO A 567 -0.24 -20.49 -7.95
N ILE A 568 -0.76 -20.20 -9.15
CA ILE A 568 -1.18 -18.86 -9.56
C ILE A 568 -2.68 -18.66 -9.28
N VAL A 569 -3.01 -17.55 -8.61
CA VAL A 569 -4.38 -17.12 -8.33
C VAL A 569 -5.05 -16.65 -9.63
N ILE A 570 -6.18 -17.27 -9.96
CA ILE A 570 -6.99 -16.95 -11.16
C ILE A 570 -8.31 -16.24 -10.84
N ARG A 571 -8.75 -16.30 -9.57
CA ARG A 571 -9.95 -15.63 -9.10
C ARG A 571 -9.89 -15.36 -7.59
N GLN A 572 -10.44 -14.24 -7.14
CA GLN A 572 -10.72 -14.00 -5.71
C GLN A 572 -12.06 -13.28 -5.55
N GLU A 573 -13.00 -13.92 -4.87
CA GLU A 573 -14.38 -13.47 -4.70
C GLU A 573 -14.86 -13.60 -3.24
N ASN A 574 -15.87 -12.82 -2.84
CA ASN A 574 -16.59 -13.12 -1.59
C ASN A 574 -17.16 -14.54 -1.66
N LEU A 575 -17.12 -15.30 -0.56
CA LEU A 575 -17.68 -16.64 -0.51
C LEU A 575 -19.14 -16.64 -1.00
N LEU A 576 -19.39 -17.26 -2.16
CA LEU A 576 -20.73 -17.55 -2.62
C LEU A 576 -21.38 -18.49 -1.60
N LEU A 577 -22.32 -17.95 -0.82
CA LEU A 577 -23.36 -18.70 -0.11
C LEU A 577 -24.29 -19.34 -1.14
N SER A 578 -23.72 -20.28 -1.90
CA SER A 578 -24.45 -21.25 -2.69
C SER A 578 -25.32 -22.07 -1.75
N GLU A 579 -26.61 -22.12 -2.05
CA GLU A 579 -27.65 -22.70 -1.21
C GLU A 579 -27.30 -24.16 -0.86
N ARG A 580 -27.31 -24.49 0.43
CA ARG A 580 -27.08 -25.82 1.01
C ARG A 580 -28.14 -26.14 2.05
#